data_AF-A0A3N5YTT3-F1
#
_entry.id   AF-A0A3N5YTT3-F1
#
_cell.length_a   1.000
_cell.length_b   1.000
_cell.length_c   1.000
_cell.angle_alpha   90.00
_cell.angle_beta   90.00
_cell.angle_gamma   90.00
#
_symmetry.space_group_name_H-M   'P 1'
#
loop_
_entity.id
_entity.type
_entity.pdbx_description
1 polymer ?
#
loop_
_entity_poly.entity_id
_entity_poly.type
_entity_poly.pdbx_seq_one_letter_code
_entity_poly.pdbx_strand_id
1 'polypeptide(L)'
;MYLGGPRPRNLPRRKEKVVAAPQDGPRVTVRRAGAADRGGRVVVCWIQHAQRASDNPALDLAIATANELDVPAVALFVLRHDFPGANLRHYHFMMQGLVELPAALAARGVGFVLRVGGQDEVARFCAEVKASAVVGDENPLREAEAWRARVAAALRVPFWTVDADVIVPAALLEKEQFSAGTIRPRIERQLPWCLRLPSRPVARRPWMRPRGVRVESPGLALLDGAAIDRRVAPVPGAAGGARAARAALRAFVRGRLEGYASARNHPEVDGTSRLSAYLHFGQIGPREVALAVRDAGAPLEDRQAFLEEFVVRRELAWNFVRFIPRYDSLEVCAPCARRTRNVHRVDPRAPVYTLEELEQARTHDP
;
A
#
# COMPACT_ATOMS: atom_id res chain seq x y z
N MET A 1 56.37 21.50 -44.34
CA MET A 1 55.38 20.63 -45.02
C MET A 1 55.77 19.20 -44.76
N TYR A 2 54.97 18.42 -44.02
CA TYR A 2 54.78 16.97 -44.16
C TYR A 2 53.66 16.54 -43.20
N LEU A 3 52.52 16.23 -43.81
CA LEU A 3 51.53 15.18 -43.50
C LEU A 3 50.79 15.15 -42.14
N GLY A 4 49.47 15.01 -42.27
CA GLY A 4 48.53 14.93 -41.17
C GLY A 4 48.42 13.54 -40.54
N GLY A 5 47.97 13.54 -39.29
CA GLY A 5 47.46 12.36 -38.59
C GLY A 5 46.00 12.56 -38.19
N PRO A 6 45.13 11.54 -38.33
CA PRO A 6 43.73 11.64 -37.95
C PRO A 6 43.58 11.68 -36.42
N ARG A 7 42.78 12.61 -35.91
CA ARG A 7 42.34 12.56 -34.51
C ARG A 7 41.45 11.32 -34.31
N PRO A 8 41.75 10.41 -33.39
CA PRO A 8 40.79 9.36 -33.04
C PRO A 8 39.60 10.01 -32.32
N ARG A 9 38.50 10.21 -33.05
CA ARG A 9 37.16 10.30 -32.48
C ARG A 9 36.82 8.91 -31.96
N ASN A 10 36.93 8.71 -30.66
CA ASN A 10 36.15 7.73 -29.91
C ASN A 10 36.30 8.02 -28.41
N LEU A 11 35.57 9.04 -27.94
CA LEU A 11 35.13 9.03 -26.55
C LEU A 11 34.23 7.79 -26.38
N PRO A 12 34.45 6.94 -25.37
CA PRO A 12 33.60 5.78 -25.16
C PRO A 12 32.16 6.27 -24.96
N ARG A 13 31.26 5.88 -25.87
CA ARG A 13 29.81 5.98 -25.63
C ARG A 13 29.56 5.39 -24.25
N ARG A 14 28.99 6.19 -23.34
CA ARG A 14 28.44 5.69 -22.06
C ARG A 14 27.68 4.41 -22.39
N LYS A 15 28.12 3.26 -21.87
CA LYS A 15 27.38 2.00 -22.00
C LYS A 15 25.95 2.28 -21.58
N GLU A 16 25.04 2.19 -22.55
CA GLU A 16 23.63 2.52 -22.39
C GLU A 16 23.02 1.56 -21.37
N LYS A 17 22.92 1.97 -20.10
CA LYS A 17 22.24 1.17 -19.08
C LYS A 17 20.76 1.05 -19.45
N VAL A 18 20.32 -0.18 -19.71
CA VAL A 18 18.90 -0.51 -19.84
C VAL A 18 18.32 -0.39 -18.44
N VAL A 19 17.37 0.54 -18.24
CA VAL A 19 16.61 0.62 -16.98
C VAL A 19 15.53 -0.46 -17.04
N ALA A 20 15.92 -1.67 -16.65
CA ALA A 20 15.01 -2.78 -16.41
C ALA A 20 14.41 -2.66 -15.00
N ALA A 21 13.38 -3.47 -14.71
CA ALA A 21 12.97 -3.69 -13.32
C ALA A 21 14.23 -4.01 -12.49
N PRO A 22 14.33 -3.60 -11.21
CA PRO A 22 15.30 -4.21 -10.31
C PRO A 22 14.94 -5.70 -10.24
N GLN A 23 15.56 -6.53 -11.07
CA GLN A 23 15.17 -7.92 -11.26
C GLN A 23 15.42 -8.77 -10.00
N ASP A 24 16.12 -8.20 -9.01
CA ASP A 24 16.62 -8.89 -7.83
C ASP A 24 16.04 -8.35 -6.49
N GLY A 25 15.10 -7.40 -6.53
CA GLY A 25 14.48 -6.86 -5.32
C GLY A 25 13.28 -7.71 -4.89
N PRO A 26 13.30 -8.40 -3.72
CA PRO A 26 12.21 -9.30 -3.34
C PRO A 26 10.85 -8.62 -3.09
N ARG A 27 10.81 -7.28 -3.14
CA ARG A 27 9.58 -6.47 -3.07
C ARG A 27 8.90 -6.27 -4.42
N VAL A 28 9.62 -6.43 -5.53
CA VAL A 28 9.16 -5.99 -6.85
C VAL A 28 8.50 -7.15 -7.58
N THR A 29 7.27 -6.96 -8.04
CA THR A 29 6.59 -7.86 -8.97
C THR A 29 6.52 -7.21 -10.35
N VAL A 30 7.01 -7.93 -11.36
CA VAL A 30 6.93 -7.47 -12.76
C VAL A 30 5.54 -7.79 -13.30
N ARG A 31 4.69 -6.78 -13.47
CA ARG A 31 3.34 -6.91 -14.03
C ARG A 31 3.34 -6.84 -15.55
N ARG A 32 4.21 -6.00 -16.10
CA ARG A 32 4.51 -5.93 -17.53
C ARG A 32 6.01 -5.75 -17.73
N ALA A 33 6.61 -6.74 -18.40
CA ALA A 33 8.03 -6.70 -18.75
C ALA A 33 8.29 -5.68 -19.88
N GLY A 34 9.56 -5.28 -20.01
CA GLY A 34 10.02 -4.32 -21.00
C GLY A 34 11.09 -3.39 -20.43
N ALA A 35 11.85 -2.76 -21.32
CA ALA A 35 12.72 -1.65 -20.94
C ALA A 35 11.89 -0.37 -20.81
N ALA A 36 12.28 0.52 -19.90
CA ALA A 36 11.65 1.83 -19.81
C ALA A 36 11.77 2.59 -21.14
N ASP A 37 10.69 3.26 -21.55
CA ASP A 37 10.67 4.04 -22.78
C ASP A 37 11.49 5.33 -22.60
N ARG A 38 12.64 5.38 -23.29
CA ARG A 38 13.56 6.52 -23.27
C ARG A 38 13.01 7.75 -24.03
N GLY A 39 12.02 7.57 -24.89
CA GLY A 39 11.26 8.67 -25.51
C GLY A 39 10.16 9.21 -24.60
N GLY A 40 9.85 8.51 -23.50
CA GLY A 40 8.95 8.97 -22.46
C GLY A 40 9.49 10.19 -21.71
N ARG A 41 8.60 10.89 -21.03
CA ARG A 41 8.88 12.19 -20.40
C ARG A 41 8.73 12.19 -18.88
N VAL A 42 8.26 11.09 -18.30
CA VAL A 42 7.95 11.00 -16.86
C VAL A 42 7.83 9.56 -16.41
N VAL A 43 8.23 9.25 -15.16
CA VAL A 43 7.85 7.99 -14.49
C VAL A 43 6.60 8.21 -13.67
N VAL A 44 5.59 7.36 -13.85
CA VAL A 44 4.32 7.44 -13.12
C VAL A 44 4.35 6.49 -11.93
N CYS A 45 4.15 7.02 -10.72
CA CYS A 45 3.91 6.24 -9.51
C CYS A 45 2.39 6.12 -9.30
N TRP A 46 1.79 4.98 -9.63
CA TRP A 46 0.38 4.72 -9.38
C TRP A 46 0.17 4.30 -7.93
N ILE A 47 -0.28 5.26 -7.10
CA ILE A 47 -0.57 5.04 -5.70
C ILE A 47 -2.03 4.61 -5.55
N GLN A 48 -2.25 3.52 -4.81
CA GLN A 48 -3.57 3.01 -4.46
C GLN A 48 -3.71 2.85 -2.95
N HIS A 49 -2.97 1.90 -2.38
CA HIS A 49 -3.06 1.57 -0.96
C HIS A 49 -2.01 2.33 -0.14
N ALA A 50 -0.79 2.53 -0.65
CA ALA A 50 0.29 3.19 0.07
C ALA A 50 0.24 4.73 -0.03
N GLN A 51 -0.83 5.36 0.50
CA GLN A 51 -1.12 6.80 0.39
C GLN A 51 -0.23 7.68 1.28
N ARG A 52 1.09 7.58 1.12
CA ARG A 52 2.10 8.29 1.92
C ARG A 52 3.37 8.57 1.11
N ALA A 53 4.08 9.63 1.48
CA ALA A 53 5.36 9.99 0.87
C ALA A 53 6.60 9.49 1.65
N SER A 54 6.41 9.03 2.89
CA SER A 54 7.45 8.42 3.74
C SER A 54 7.20 6.93 3.86
N ASP A 55 8.27 6.14 4.03
CA ASP A 55 8.17 4.68 4.14
C ASP A 55 7.33 4.05 3.01
N ASN A 56 7.62 4.46 1.77
CA ASN A 56 6.91 4.01 0.58
C ASN A 56 7.92 3.52 -0.47
N PRO A 57 8.24 2.22 -0.50
CA PRO A 57 9.22 1.69 -1.42
C PRO A 57 8.73 1.69 -2.89
N ALA A 58 7.43 1.76 -3.17
CA ALA A 58 6.92 1.97 -4.52
C ALA A 58 7.28 3.39 -5.03
N LEU A 59 7.10 4.40 -4.18
CA LEU A 59 7.52 5.77 -4.48
C LEU A 59 9.04 5.88 -4.59
N ASP A 60 9.79 5.21 -3.71
CA ASP A 60 11.25 5.21 -3.75
C ASP A 60 11.77 4.63 -5.08
N LEU A 61 11.19 3.52 -5.55
CA LEU A 61 11.51 2.93 -6.84
C LEU A 61 11.15 3.87 -7.99
N ALA A 62 9.96 4.47 -7.98
CA ALA A 62 9.54 5.41 -9.02
C ALA A 62 10.53 6.59 -9.16
N ILE A 63 10.96 7.16 -8.03
CA ILE A 63 11.94 8.26 -8.01
C ILE A 63 13.31 7.77 -8.51
N ALA A 64 13.76 6.60 -8.07
CA ALA A 64 15.04 6.03 -8.51
C ALA A 64 15.06 5.81 -10.03
N THR A 65 13.99 5.22 -10.58
CA THR A 65 13.82 5.02 -12.03
C THR A 65 13.78 6.35 -12.78
N ALA A 66 13.05 7.35 -12.27
CA ALA A 66 12.99 8.67 -12.88
C ALA A 66 14.38 9.35 -12.92
N ASN A 67 15.13 9.25 -11.82
CA ASN A 67 16.47 9.79 -11.69
C ASN A 67 17.49 9.09 -12.60
N GLU A 68 17.33 7.80 -12.86
CA GLU A 68 18.19 7.05 -13.78
C GLU A 68 17.91 7.43 -15.25
N LEU A 69 16.65 7.68 -15.58
CA LEU A 69 16.20 8.12 -16.90
C LEU A 69 16.34 9.63 -17.15
N ASP A 70 16.73 10.40 -16.13
CA ASP A 70 16.79 11.87 -16.14
C ASP A 70 15.46 12.54 -16.55
N VAL A 71 14.34 11.99 -16.08
CA VAL A 71 12.98 12.51 -16.27
C VAL A 71 12.32 12.80 -14.91
N PRO A 72 11.25 13.63 -14.84
CA PRO A 72 10.49 13.81 -13.60
C PRO A 72 9.74 12.54 -13.16
N ALA A 73 9.30 12.54 -11.90
CA ALA A 73 8.36 11.56 -11.36
C ALA A 73 7.03 12.24 -10.98
N VAL A 74 5.92 11.55 -11.22
CA VAL A 74 4.58 12.01 -10.82
C VAL A 74 3.82 10.88 -10.15
N ALA A 75 3.19 11.16 -9.01
CA ALA A 75 2.26 10.24 -8.38
C ALA A 75 0.85 10.44 -8.96
N LEU A 76 0.20 9.34 -9.33
CA LEU A 76 -1.18 9.29 -9.78
C LEU A 76 -2.02 8.55 -8.74
N PHE A 77 -3.13 9.17 -8.33
CA PHE A 77 -4.21 8.52 -7.61
C PHE A 77 -5.49 8.59 -8.44
N VAL A 78 -6.22 7.47 -8.54
CA VAL A 78 -7.51 7.40 -9.24
C VAL A 78 -8.61 7.07 -8.23
N LEU A 79 -9.44 8.05 -7.92
CA LEU A 79 -10.59 7.93 -7.05
C LEU A 79 -11.74 7.23 -7.78
N ARG A 80 -12.20 6.12 -7.21
CA ARG A 80 -13.40 5.39 -7.61
C ARG A 80 -14.48 5.61 -6.56
N HIS A 81 -15.69 5.96 -6.97
CA HIS A 81 -16.84 6.09 -6.05
C HIS A 81 -17.61 4.76 -5.84
N ASP A 82 -17.21 3.70 -6.54
CA ASP A 82 -17.85 2.39 -6.55
C ASP A 82 -16.93 1.29 -5.98
N PHE A 83 -16.09 1.63 -4.99
CA PHE A 83 -15.23 0.63 -4.34
C PHE A 83 -16.11 -0.34 -3.52
N PRO A 84 -16.01 -1.68 -3.72
CA PRO A 84 -16.88 -2.65 -3.07
C PRO A 84 -16.86 -2.54 -1.54
N GLY A 85 -18.04 -2.41 -0.93
CA GLY A 85 -18.20 -2.28 0.53
C GLY A 85 -17.76 -0.94 1.13
N ALA A 86 -17.26 0.00 0.33
CA ALA A 86 -16.94 1.33 0.81
C ALA A 86 -18.20 2.18 1.01
N ASN A 87 -18.14 3.11 1.95
CA ASN A 87 -19.22 4.04 2.28
C ASN A 87 -18.61 5.39 2.68
N LEU A 88 -19.44 6.38 2.97
CA LEU A 88 -19.04 7.75 3.28
C LEU A 88 -17.96 7.83 4.36
N ARG A 89 -18.00 6.98 5.38
CA ARG A 89 -16.99 6.97 6.45
C ARG A 89 -15.59 6.66 5.93
N HIS A 90 -15.49 5.72 4.98
CA HIS A 90 -14.23 5.28 4.38
C HIS A 90 -13.68 6.37 3.47
N TYR A 91 -14.52 6.90 2.59
CA TYR A 91 -14.15 7.99 1.69
C TYR A 91 -13.74 9.24 2.44
N HIS A 92 -14.50 9.64 3.46
CA HIS A 92 -14.18 10.82 4.26
C HIS A 92 -12.79 10.71 4.91
N PHE A 93 -12.50 9.58 5.56
CA PHE A 93 -11.20 9.35 6.20
C PHE A 93 -10.04 9.31 5.19
N MET A 94 -10.24 8.65 4.04
CA MET A 94 -9.25 8.61 2.96
C MET A 94 -8.96 10.01 2.39
N MET A 95 -10.02 10.77 2.06
CA MET A 95 -9.90 12.09 1.45
C MET A 95 -9.20 13.10 2.35
N GLN A 96 -9.42 13.04 3.67
CA GLN A 96 -8.65 13.85 4.62
C GLN A 96 -7.14 13.61 4.50
N GLY A 97 -6.71 12.36 4.29
CA GLY A 97 -5.30 12.05 4.08
C GLY A 97 -4.76 12.47 2.71
N LEU A 98 -5.56 12.35 1.66
CA LEU A 98 -5.18 12.77 0.32
C LEU A 98 -4.95 14.28 0.19
N VAL A 99 -5.50 15.11 1.09
CA VAL A 99 -5.22 16.55 1.15
C VAL A 99 -3.77 16.84 1.57
N GLU A 100 -3.17 16.01 2.44
CA GLU A 100 -1.79 16.20 2.92
C GLU A 100 -0.74 15.66 1.92
N LEU A 101 -1.13 14.70 1.09
CA LEU A 101 -0.22 13.95 0.20
C LEU A 101 0.52 14.82 -0.84
N PRO A 102 -0.11 15.79 -1.54
CA PRO A 102 0.57 16.63 -2.53
C PRO A 102 1.78 17.37 -1.95
N ALA A 103 1.63 17.99 -0.78
CA ALA A 103 2.73 18.72 -0.14
C ALA A 103 3.87 17.78 0.28
N ALA A 104 3.52 16.59 0.79
CA ALA A 104 4.50 15.59 1.20
C ALA A 104 5.28 15.01 0.00
N LEU A 105 4.63 14.85 -1.16
CA LEU A 105 5.26 14.43 -2.42
C LEU A 105 6.12 15.54 -3.04
N ALA A 106 5.65 16.79 -3.00
CA ALA A 106 6.40 17.95 -3.47
C ALA A 106 7.73 18.13 -2.71
N ALA A 107 7.75 17.85 -1.41
CA ALA A 107 8.97 17.82 -0.60
C ALA A 107 9.99 16.74 -1.06
N ARG A 108 9.57 15.78 -1.88
CA ARG A 108 10.42 14.78 -2.54
C ARG A 108 10.64 15.07 -4.03
N GLY A 109 10.24 16.25 -4.52
CA GLY A 109 10.34 16.63 -5.93
C GLY A 109 9.32 15.93 -6.84
N VAL A 110 8.30 15.28 -6.29
CA VAL A 110 7.33 14.46 -7.03
C VAL A 110 6.04 15.25 -7.23
N GLY A 111 5.55 15.30 -8.47
CA GLY A 111 4.24 15.87 -8.78
C GLY A 111 3.10 14.98 -8.27
N PHE A 112 1.89 15.52 -8.14
CA PHE A 112 0.71 14.75 -7.76
C PHE A 112 -0.46 15.03 -8.70
N VAL A 113 -1.13 13.96 -9.14
CA VAL A 113 -2.32 14.01 -9.97
C VAL A 113 -3.40 13.14 -9.33
N LEU A 114 -4.55 13.76 -9.05
CA LEU A 114 -5.77 13.07 -8.67
C LEU A 114 -6.72 13.05 -9.88
N ARG A 115 -7.31 11.89 -10.15
CA ARG A 115 -8.39 11.72 -11.12
C ARG A 115 -9.58 11.03 -10.48
N VAL A 116 -10.76 11.24 -11.04
CA VAL A 116 -11.98 10.47 -10.71
C VAL A 116 -12.33 9.63 -11.91
N GLY A 117 -12.51 8.32 -11.71
CA GLY A 117 -12.88 7.41 -12.80
C GLY A 117 -12.44 5.97 -12.58
N GLY A 118 -12.41 5.20 -13.66
CA GLY A 118 -12.02 3.80 -13.66
C GLY A 118 -10.53 3.54 -13.79
N GLN A 119 -10.15 2.26 -13.72
CA GLN A 119 -8.76 1.81 -13.89
C GLN A 119 -8.14 2.21 -15.24
N ASP A 120 -8.98 2.45 -16.25
CA ASP A 120 -8.60 2.94 -17.57
C ASP A 120 -8.02 4.36 -17.53
N GLU A 121 -8.34 5.16 -16.50
CA GLU A 121 -7.68 6.46 -16.26
C GLU A 121 -6.16 6.31 -16.10
N VAL A 122 -5.67 5.18 -15.59
CA VAL A 122 -4.23 4.96 -15.41
C VAL A 122 -3.54 4.89 -16.78
N ALA A 123 -4.06 4.07 -17.69
CA ALA A 123 -3.50 3.95 -19.03
C ALA A 123 -3.68 5.24 -19.85
N ARG A 124 -4.85 5.89 -19.72
CA ARG A 124 -5.14 7.20 -20.35
C ARG A 124 -4.15 8.26 -19.89
N PHE A 125 -3.97 8.42 -18.57
CA PHE A 125 -2.99 9.35 -18.01
C PHE A 125 -1.58 9.05 -18.50
N CYS A 126 -1.15 7.78 -18.47
CA CYS A 126 0.19 7.38 -18.93
C CYS A 126 0.42 7.76 -20.41
N ALA A 127 -0.59 7.63 -21.26
CA ALA A 127 -0.50 8.05 -22.66
C ALA A 127 -0.41 9.59 -22.80
N GLU A 128 -1.24 10.34 -22.07
CA GLU A 128 -1.24 11.81 -22.08
C GLU A 128 0.11 12.40 -21.67
N VAL A 129 0.73 11.86 -20.62
CA VAL A 129 2.01 12.36 -20.10
C VAL A 129 3.23 11.74 -20.77
N LYS A 130 3.03 10.80 -21.71
CA LYS A 130 4.08 10.01 -22.35
C LYS A 130 4.97 9.34 -21.29
N ALA A 131 4.38 8.48 -20.46
CA ALA A 131 5.11 7.78 -19.41
C ALA A 131 6.29 6.98 -19.97
N SER A 132 7.40 6.90 -19.23
CA SER A 132 8.54 6.02 -19.51
C SER A 132 8.39 4.66 -18.86
N ALA A 133 7.82 4.63 -17.66
CA ALA A 133 7.55 3.44 -16.86
C ALA A 133 6.43 3.75 -15.86
N VAL A 134 5.77 2.70 -15.38
CA VAL A 134 4.78 2.77 -14.30
C VAL A 134 5.26 1.94 -13.11
N VAL A 135 5.17 2.50 -11.92
CA VAL A 135 5.46 1.81 -10.66
C VAL A 135 4.24 1.96 -9.75
N GLY A 136 3.71 0.87 -9.19
CA GLY A 136 2.57 0.92 -8.26
C GLY A 136 2.86 0.24 -6.93
N ASP A 137 2.01 0.47 -5.93
CA ASP A 137 1.98 -0.37 -4.74
C ASP A 137 1.27 -1.71 -5.02
N GLU A 138 1.74 -2.76 -4.35
CA GLU A 138 1.18 -4.11 -4.44
C GLU A 138 0.02 -4.30 -3.45
N ASN A 139 -1.01 -5.04 -3.87
CA ASN A 139 -2.09 -5.47 -2.98
C ASN A 139 -2.70 -6.80 -3.49
N PRO A 140 -2.68 -7.88 -2.70
CA PRO A 140 -3.09 -9.20 -3.17
C PRO A 140 -4.61 -9.43 -3.20
N LEU A 141 -5.43 -8.45 -2.79
CA LEU A 141 -6.89 -8.58 -2.86
C LEU A 141 -7.36 -8.83 -4.29
N ARG A 142 -8.38 -9.68 -4.44
CA ARG A 142 -8.88 -10.16 -5.73
C ARG A 142 -9.26 -9.03 -6.69
N GLU A 143 -10.02 -8.06 -6.22
CA GLU A 143 -10.49 -6.93 -7.02
C GLU A 143 -9.31 -6.08 -7.49
N ALA A 144 -8.37 -5.80 -6.58
CA ALA A 144 -7.23 -4.96 -6.86
C ALA A 144 -6.22 -5.65 -7.79
N GLU A 145 -6.03 -6.96 -7.66
CA GLU A 145 -5.27 -7.81 -8.59
C GLU A 145 -5.90 -7.79 -9.99
N ALA A 146 -7.21 -7.98 -10.09
CA ALA A 146 -7.92 -7.93 -11.38
C ALA A 146 -7.78 -6.57 -12.07
N TRP A 147 -7.84 -5.47 -11.31
CA TRP A 147 -7.61 -4.13 -11.85
C TRP A 147 -6.18 -3.94 -12.36
N ARG A 148 -5.17 -4.38 -11.60
CA ARG A 148 -3.76 -4.33 -12.01
C ARG A 148 -3.50 -5.15 -13.28
N ALA A 149 -4.09 -6.34 -13.40
CA ALA A 149 -3.97 -7.16 -14.60
C ALA A 149 -4.52 -6.45 -15.84
N ARG A 150 -5.69 -5.79 -15.74
CA ARG A 150 -6.27 -5.00 -16.83
C ARG A 150 -5.41 -3.79 -17.20
N VAL A 151 -4.88 -3.07 -16.20
CA VAL A 151 -3.96 -1.94 -16.45
C VAL A 151 -2.68 -2.44 -17.13
N ALA A 152 -2.09 -3.54 -16.66
CA ALA A 152 -0.89 -4.13 -17.27
C ALA A 152 -1.09 -4.53 -18.74
N ALA A 153 -2.29 -5.02 -19.09
CA ALA A 153 -2.64 -5.35 -20.46
C ALA A 153 -2.82 -4.09 -21.35
N ALA A 154 -3.31 -2.98 -20.79
CA ALA A 154 -3.56 -1.74 -21.52
C ALA A 154 -2.30 -0.85 -21.69
N LEU A 155 -1.31 -0.98 -20.81
CA LEU A 155 -0.08 -0.20 -20.87
C LEU A 155 0.86 -0.65 -22.00
N ARG A 156 1.58 0.31 -22.59
CA ARG A 156 2.63 0.06 -23.60
C ARG A 156 4.05 0.08 -23.03
N VAL A 157 4.19 0.60 -21.82
CA VAL A 157 5.46 0.78 -21.09
C VAL A 157 5.57 -0.25 -19.96
N PRO A 158 6.77 -0.55 -19.43
CA PRO A 158 6.88 -1.47 -18.31
C PRO A 158 6.07 -1.02 -17.09
N PHE A 159 5.51 -1.99 -16.39
CA PHE A 159 4.74 -1.80 -15.18
C PHE A 159 5.21 -2.75 -14.09
N TRP A 160 5.63 -2.18 -12.96
CA TRP A 160 6.11 -2.91 -11.80
C TRP A 160 5.28 -2.54 -10.57
N THR A 161 5.03 -3.50 -9.69
CA THR A 161 4.39 -3.26 -8.39
C THR A 161 5.37 -3.58 -7.27
N VAL A 162 5.21 -2.91 -6.13
CA VAL A 162 6.13 -3.03 -5.00
C VAL A 162 5.36 -3.30 -3.70
N ASP A 163 5.75 -4.34 -2.97
CA ASP A 163 5.28 -4.63 -1.61
C ASP A 163 5.64 -3.48 -0.65
N ALA A 164 4.69 -2.55 -0.49
CA ALA A 164 4.85 -1.32 0.26
C ALA A 164 4.26 -1.40 1.68
N ASP A 165 3.24 -2.22 1.91
CA ASP A 165 2.46 -2.25 3.16
C ASP A 165 2.81 -3.39 4.11
N VAL A 166 3.79 -4.21 3.71
CA VAL A 166 4.41 -5.26 4.52
C VAL A 166 5.89 -4.95 4.79
N ILE A 167 6.37 -5.36 5.97
CA ILE A 167 7.78 -5.31 6.31
C ILE A 167 8.49 -6.44 5.57
N VAL A 168 8.02 -7.67 5.65
CA VAL A 168 8.59 -8.80 4.90
C VAL A 168 7.80 -9.01 3.61
N PRO A 169 8.42 -8.84 2.43
CA PRO A 169 7.75 -9.03 1.15
C PRO A 169 7.21 -10.46 1.02
N ALA A 170 6.03 -10.62 0.42
CA ALA A 170 5.38 -11.93 0.37
C ALA A 170 6.20 -12.96 -0.43
N ALA A 171 6.99 -12.50 -1.40
CA ALA A 171 7.91 -13.35 -2.16
C ALA A 171 8.96 -14.04 -1.28
N LEU A 172 9.41 -13.43 -0.18
CA LEU A 172 10.36 -14.04 0.77
C LEU A 172 9.71 -15.09 1.68
N LEU A 173 8.39 -15.16 1.71
CA LEU A 173 7.64 -16.14 2.48
C LEU A 173 7.38 -17.43 1.68
N GLU A 174 7.60 -17.39 0.36
CA GLU A 174 7.56 -18.49 -0.63
C GLU A 174 6.19 -19.14 -0.86
N LYS A 175 5.43 -19.41 0.21
CA LYS A 175 4.14 -20.12 0.17
C LYS A 175 3.19 -19.68 1.28
N GLU A 176 1.98 -20.22 1.28
CA GLU A 176 1.03 -20.05 2.37
C GLU A 176 1.62 -20.58 3.68
N GLN A 177 1.40 -19.82 4.75
CA GLN A 177 1.79 -20.20 6.11
C GLN A 177 0.53 -20.52 6.90
N PHE A 178 0.55 -21.67 7.58
CA PHE A 178 -0.65 -22.18 8.25
C PHE A 178 -0.98 -21.44 9.55
N SER A 179 0.03 -20.96 10.28
CA SER A 179 -0.15 -20.32 11.58
C SER A 179 0.91 -19.25 11.87
N ALA A 180 0.67 -18.48 12.93
CA ALA A 180 1.67 -17.56 13.48
C ALA A 180 2.98 -18.28 13.81
N GLY A 181 2.91 -19.51 14.35
CA GLY A 181 4.10 -20.31 14.66
C GLY A 181 4.93 -20.70 13.42
N THR A 182 4.29 -20.92 12.27
CA THR A 182 5.02 -21.27 11.03
C THR A 182 5.62 -20.06 10.32
N ILE A 183 4.92 -18.92 10.32
CA ILE A 183 5.38 -17.70 9.64
C ILE A 183 6.42 -16.93 10.47
N ARG A 184 6.32 -16.92 11.80
CA ARG A 184 7.21 -16.17 12.71
C ARG A 184 8.69 -16.40 12.45
N PRO A 185 9.23 -17.64 12.43
CA PRO A 185 10.67 -17.84 12.20
C PRO A 185 11.12 -17.37 10.81
N ARG A 186 10.23 -17.40 9.80
CA ARG A 186 10.52 -16.87 8.46
C ARG A 186 10.60 -15.35 8.47
N ILE A 187 9.66 -14.68 9.15
CA ILE A 187 9.67 -13.23 9.34
C ILE A 187 10.92 -12.81 10.10
N GLU A 188 11.19 -13.42 11.26
CA GLU A 188 12.34 -13.08 12.12
C GLU A 188 13.67 -13.18 11.39
N ARG A 189 13.85 -14.19 10.54
CA ARG A 189 15.05 -14.33 9.69
C ARG A 189 15.24 -13.15 8.73
N GLN A 190 14.15 -12.56 8.23
CA GLN A 190 14.19 -11.47 7.25
C GLN A 190 14.14 -10.07 7.88
N LEU A 191 13.66 -9.94 9.13
CA LEU A 191 13.45 -8.66 9.80
C LEU A 191 14.68 -7.76 9.86
N PRO A 192 15.90 -8.23 10.21
CA PRO A 192 17.08 -7.36 10.27
C PRO A 192 17.38 -6.63 8.96
N TRP A 193 17.12 -7.28 7.82
CA TRP A 193 17.28 -6.65 6.51
C TRP A 193 16.07 -5.79 6.13
N CYS A 194 14.86 -6.31 6.36
CA CYS A 194 13.60 -5.66 5.93
C CYS A 194 13.24 -4.40 6.72
N LEU A 195 13.66 -4.30 7.99
CA LEU A 195 13.40 -3.13 8.85
C LEU A 195 14.34 -1.95 8.57
N ARG A 196 15.37 -2.12 7.74
CA ARG A 196 16.24 -1.01 7.35
C ARG A 196 15.44 -0.03 6.50
N LEU A 197 15.30 1.20 6.98
CA LEU A 197 14.75 2.27 6.15
C LEU A 197 15.75 2.57 5.02
N PRO A 198 15.34 2.46 3.74
CA PRO A 198 16.22 2.80 2.64
C PRO A 198 16.55 4.30 2.65
N SER A 199 17.51 4.71 1.81
CA SER A 199 17.68 6.12 1.51
C SER A 199 16.34 6.68 1.00
N ARG A 200 16.04 7.94 1.36
CA ARG A 200 14.80 8.62 0.96
C ARG A 200 15.11 9.45 -0.30
N PRO A 201 15.06 8.88 -1.52
CA PRO A 201 15.46 9.61 -2.71
C PRO A 201 14.54 10.80 -2.98
N VAL A 202 15.12 11.82 -3.61
CA VAL A 202 14.42 13.01 -4.09
C VAL A 202 14.52 13.02 -5.62
N ALA A 203 13.42 13.33 -6.29
CA ALA A 203 13.41 13.45 -7.74
C ALA A 203 14.24 14.67 -8.16
N ARG A 204 15.17 14.46 -9.10
CA ARG A 204 16.11 15.50 -9.57
C ARG A 204 15.48 16.47 -10.54
N ARG A 205 14.48 16.01 -11.30
CA ARG A 205 13.77 16.80 -12.30
C ARG A 205 12.39 17.19 -11.75
N PRO A 206 12.05 18.49 -11.74
CA PRO A 206 10.72 18.92 -11.32
C PRO A 206 9.69 18.46 -12.34
N TRP A 207 8.55 17.96 -11.85
CA TRP A 207 7.42 17.67 -12.72
C TRP A 207 6.67 18.96 -13.05
N MET A 208 6.55 19.24 -14.35
CA MET A 208 5.73 20.33 -14.87
C MET A 208 4.48 19.71 -15.50
N ARG A 209 3.30 20.07 -14.99
CA ARG A 209 2.02 19.56 -15.51
C ARG A 209 1.88 19.94 -16.99
N PRO A 210 1.74 18.97 -17.92
CA PRO A 210 1.46 19.28 -19.31
C PRO A 210 0.11 19.99 -19.47
N ARG A 211 0.00 20.88 -20.46
CA ARG A 211 -1.27 21.56 -20.79
C ARG A 211 -2.33 20.51 -21.16
N GLY A 212 -3.56 20.70 -20.66
CA GLY A 212 -4.70 19.81 -20.95
C GLY A 212 -4.80 18.57 -20.06
N VAL A 213 -3.80 18.25 -19.24
CA VAL A 213 -3.89 17.14 -18.28
C VAL A 213 -4.90 17.50 -17.18
N ARG A 214 -6.02 16.77 -17.14
CA ARG A 214 -7.04 16.89 -16.10
C ARG A 214 -6.48 16.46 -14.74
N VAL A 215 -6.71 17.31 -13.74
CA VAL A 215 -6.33 17.09 -12.34
C VAL A 215 -7.45 17.61 -11.46
N GLU A 216 -7.87 16.80 -10.50
CA GLU A 216 -8.82 17.17 -9.47
C GLU A 216 -8.10 17.72 -8.24
N SER A 217 -8.74 18.64 -7.52
CA SER A 217 -8.25 19.10 -6.22
C SER A 217 -8.66 18.11 -5.14
N PRO A 218 -7.71 17.55 -4.36
CA PRO A 218 -8.05 16.70 -3.23
C PRO A 218 -8.89 17.45 -2.21
N GLY A 219 -9.97 16.83 -1.74
CA GLY A 219 -10.82 17.40 -0.71
C GLY A 219 -12.17 16.70 -0.65
N LEU A 220 -12.90 16.96 0.44
CA LEU A 220 -14.21 16.35 0.66
C LEU A 220 -15.25 16.75 -0.40
N ALA A 221 -15.08 17.89 -1.05
CA ALA A 221 -15.96 18.35 -2.14
C ALA A 221 -16.03 17.37 -3.32
N LEU A 222 -15.03 16.48 -3.51
CA LEU A 222 -15.08 15.42 -4.52
C LEU A 222 -16.10 14.32 -4.20
N LEU A 223 -16.61 14.28 -2.97
CA LEU A 223 -17.64 13.34 -2.53
C LEU A 223 -19.06 13.91 -2.72
N ASP A 224 -19.18 15.21 -3.04
CA ASP A 224 -20.46 15.87 -3.25
C ASP A 224 -21.12 15.35 -4.53
N GLY A 225 -22.37 14.92 -4.44
CA GLY A 225 -23.11 14.32 -5.56
C GLY A 225 -22.60 12.94 -6.02
N ALA A 226 -21.51 12.42 -5.45
CA ALA A 226 -21.00 11.09 -5.78
C ALA A 226 -21.99 9.99 -5.37
N ALA A 227 -22.15 8.95 -6.19
CA ALA A 227 -22.99 7.79 -5.89
C ALA A 227 -22.29 6.82 -4.90
N ILE A 228 -22.11 7.27 -3.66
CA ILE A 228 -21.53 6.48 -2.55
C ILE A 228 -22.61 6.13 -1.51
N ASP A 229 -22.45 4.99 -0.84
CA ASP A 229 -23.28 4.63 0.31
C ASP A 229 -23.06 5.64 1.45
N ARG A 230 -24.13 6.29 1.92
CA ARG A 230 -24.10 7.30 2.99
C ARG A 230 -24.80 6.85 4.27
N ARG A 231 -25.22 5.59 4.36
CA ARG A 231 -25.91 5.06 5.56
C ARG A 231 -25.05 5.12 6.82
N VAL A 232 -23.73 5.02 6.67
CA VAL A 232 -22.78 5.13 7.78
C VAL A 232 -22.03 6.45 7.71
N ALA A 233 -22.24 7.29 8.71
CA ALA A 233 -21.60 8.60 8.83
C ALA A 233 -20.08 8.49 9.12
N PRO A 234 -19.30 9.54 8.81
CA PRO A 234 -17.93 9.68 9.30
C PRO A 234 -17.86 9.55 10.82
N VAL A 235 -16.76 8.98 11.32
CA VAL A 235 -16.55 8.83 12.77
C VAL A 235 -16.17 10.18 13.38
N PRO A 236 -16.94 10.70 14.35
CA PRO A 236 -16.60 11.96 15.02
C PRO A 236 -15.21 11.92 15.65
N GLY A 237 -14.43 12.98 15.46
CA GLY A 237 -13.06 13.09 15.99
C GLY A 237 -12.00 12.23 15.29
N ALA A 238 -12.38 11.33 14.37
CA ALA A 238 -11.42 10.62 13.55
C ALA A 238 -10.92 11.53 12.42
N ALA A 239 -9.61 11.73 12.36
CA ALA A 239 -8.96 12.47 11.29
C ALA A 239 -8.06 11.54 10.50
N GLY A 240 -8.27 11.44 9.19
CA GLY A 240 -7.33 10.78 8.30
C GLY A 240 -6.08 11.62 8.03
N GLY A 241 -5.04 10.96 7.52
CA GLY A 241 -3.81 11.58 7.03
C GLY A 241 -2.56 11.16 7.80
N ALA A 242 -1.42 11.36 7.15
CA ALA A 242 -0.13 10.92 7.68
C ALA A 242 0.24 11.65 8.98
N ARG A 243 -0.16 12.91 9.12
CA ARG A 243 0.05 13.68 10.36
C ARG A 243 -0.75 13.10 11.53
N ALA A 244 -2.03 12.81 11.31
CA ALA A 244 -2.90 12.20 12.30
C ALA A 244 -2.43 10.79 12.68
N ALA A 245 -2.01 9.99 11.68
CA ALA A 245 -1.43 8.67 11.90
C ALA A 245 -0.19 8.70 12.80
N ARG A 246 0.74 9.63 12.55
CA ARG A 246 1.94 9.80 13.39
C ARG A 246 1.61 10.33 14.78
N ALA A 247 0.60 11.17 14.91
CA ALA A 247 0.12 11.62 16.22
C ALA A 247 -0.45 10.44 17.03
N ALA A 248 -1.26 9.58 16.39
CA ALA A 248 -1.78 8.36 17.00
C ALA A 248 -0.66 7.40 17.41
N LEU A 249 0.36 7.20 16.56
CA LEU A 249 1.53 6.37 16.88
C LEU A 249 2.29 6.93 18.09
N ARG A 250 2.55 8.25 18.13
CA ARG A 250 3.23 8.88 19.27
C ARG A 250 2.42 8.75 20.56
N ALA A 251 1.11 8.94 20.50
CA ALA A 251 0.23 8.78 21.66
C ALA A 251 0.25 7.34 22.18
N PHE A 252 0.22 6.36 21.27
CA PHE A 252 0.33 4.94 21.61
C PHE A 252 1.68 4.64 22.28
N VAL A 253 2.79 4.97 21.63
CA VAL A 253 4.14 4.67 22.13
C VAL A 253 4.43 5.33 23.48
N ARG A 254 3.91 6.54 23.73
CA ARG A 254 4.16 7.30 24.96
C ARG A 254 3.22 6.96 26.12
N GLY A 255 2.03 6.44 25.86
CA GLY A 255 0.99 6.36 26.90
C GLY A 255 0.22 5.05 26.98
N ARG A 256 0.24 4.20 25.93
CA ARG A 256 -0.56 2.96 25.88
C ARG A 256 0.26 1.72 25.54
N LEU A 257 1.52 1.88 25.14
CA LEU A 257 2.39 0.77 24.84
C LEU A 257 2.82 0.06 26.12
N GLU A 258 3.16 0.78 27.18
CA GLU A 258 3.36 0.18 28.51
C GLU A 258 2.03 -0.38 29.02
N GLY A 259 2.02 -1.67 29.37
CA GLY A 259 0.79 -2.41 29.72
C GLY A 259 -0.03 -2.89 28.52
N TYR A 260 0.45 -2.76 27.27
CA TYR A 260 -0.25 -3.26 26.09
C TYR A 260 -0.53 -4.77 26.17
N ALA A 261 0.45 -5.57 26.65
CA ALA A 261 0.34 -7.02 26.68
C ALA A 261 -0.87 -7.49 27.51
N SER A 262 -1.13 -6.82 28.64
CA SER A 262 -2.27 -7.09 29.51
C SER A 262 -3.54 -6.40 29.01
N ALA A 263 -3.48 -5.13 28.60
CA ALA A 263 -4.68 -4.32 28.31
C ALA A 263 -5.33 -4.62 26.93
N ARG A 264 -4.62 -5.18 25.95
CA ARG A 264 -5.12 -5.33 24.56
C ARG A 264 -6.39 -6.17 24.41
N ASN A 265 -6.70 -7.03 25.37
CA ASN A 265 -7.87 -7.91 25.36
C ASN A 265 -9.03 -7.35 26.20
N HIS A 266 -8.89 -6.14 26.74
CA HIS A 266 -9.90 -5.46 27.55
C HIS A 266 -10.57 -4.36 26.73
N PRO A 267 -11.73 -4.63 26.08
CA PRO A 267 -12.41 -3.65 25.22
C PRO A 267 -12.86 -2.37 25.97
N GLU A 268 -13.05 -2.47 27.29
CA GLU A 268 -13.38 -1.36 28.19
C GLU A 268 -12.21 -0.41 28.44
N VAL A 269 -10.98 -0.85 28.16
CA VAL A 269 -9.76 -0.05 28.33
C VAL A 269 -9.30 0.50 26.99
N ASP A 270 -8.85 1.75 26.97
CA ASP A 270 -8.12 2.28 25.81
C ASP A 270 -6.70 1.69 25.76
N GLY A 271 -6.58 0.39 25.49
CA GLY A 271 -5.33 -0.37 25.53
C GLY A 271 -4.69 -0.63 24.16
N THR A 272 -5.27 -0.15 23.06
CA THR A 272 -4.79 -0.47 21.70
C THR A 272 -4.11 0.72 21.01
N SER A 273 -3.43 0.45 19.89
CA SER A 273 -2.73 1.50 19.15
C SER A 273 -3.65 2.46 18.41
N ARG A 274 -4.87 2.03 18.09
CA ARG A 274 -5.81 2.73 17.20
C ARG A 274 -5.22 3.07 15.82
N LEU A 275 -4.27 2.25 15.34
CA LEU A 275 -3.57 2.50 14.07
C LEU A 275 -4.21 1.83 12.83
N SER A 276 -5.18 0.94 13.01
CA SER A 276 -5.72 0.09 11.94
C SER A 276 -6.26 0.88 10.74
N ALA A 277 -7.03 1.96 10.97
CA ALA A 277 -7.57 2.79 9.90
C ALA A 277 -6.46 3.47 9.06
N TYR A 278 -5.40 3.97 9.72
CA TYR A 278 -4.28 4.60 9.03
C TYR A 278 -3.46 3.59 8.22
N LEU A 279 -3.28 2.37 8.75
CA LEU A 279 -2.58 1.28 8.06
C LEU A 279 -3.40 0.77 6.87
N HIS A 280 -4.72 0.69 7.00
CA HIS A 280 -5.63 0.30 5.92
C HIS A 280 -5.59 1.27 4.72
N PHE A 281 -5.49 2.58 4.97
CA PHE A 281 -5.32 3.56 3.89
C PHE A 281 -3.84 3.85 3.57
N GLY A 282 -2.91 3.09 4.17
CA GLY A 282 -1.47 3.28 4.00
C GLY A 282 -0.97 4.70 4.28
N GLN A 283 -1.63 5.42 5.20
CA GLN A 283 -1.28 6.78 5.61
C GLN A 283 -0.06 6.82 6.56
N ILE A 284 0.31 5.67 7.12
CA ILE A 284 1.57 5.44 7.83
C ILE A 284 2.22 4.15 7.37
N GLY A 285 3.55 4.15 7.28
CA GLY A 285 4.28 2.98 6.79
C GLY A 285 4.57 1.96 7.90
N PRO A 286 4.63 0.67 7.55
CA PRO A 286 4.78 -0.38 8.53
C PRO A 286 6.17 -0.44 9.17
N ARG A 287 7.23 -0.05 8.43
CA ARG A 287 8.59 0.03 8.98
C ARG A 287 8.68 1.19 9.96
N GLU A 288 8.03 2.32 9.67
CA GLU A 288 7.94 3.47 10.58
C GLU A 288 7.32 3.07 11.94
N VAL A 289 6.21 2.32 11.94
CA VAL A 289 5.55 1.85 13.16
C VAL A 289 6.42 0.83 13.93
N ALA A 290 6.94 -0.19 13.24
CA ALA A 290 7.73 -1.23 13.90
C ALA A 290 9.00 -0.69 14.55
N LEU A 291 9.69 0.24 13.89
CA LEU A 291 10.88 0.90 14.44
C LEU A 291 10.53 1.76 15.66
N ALA A 292 9.44 2.53 15.59
CA ALA A 292 9.00 3.36 16.71
C ALA A 292 8.66 2.54 17.96
N VAL A 293 8.06 1.35 17.79
CA VAL A 293 7.76 0.45 18.92
C VAL A 293 9.02 -0.28 19.40
N ARG A 294 9.87 -0.76 18.49
CA ARG A 294 11.14 -1.41 18.84
C ARG A 294 12.02 -0.49 19.68
N ASP A 295 12.11 0.78 19.31
CA ASP A 295 12.98 1.78 19.92
C ASP A 295 12.32 2.51 21.11
N ALA A 296 11.09 2.14 21.47
CA ALA A 296 10.38 2.71 22.62
C ALA A 296 10.99 2.26 23.96
N GLY A 297 10.87 3.12 24.97
CA GLY A 297 11.27 2.82 26.36
C GLY A 297 10.30 1.94 27.16
N ALA A 298 9.32 1.31 26.49
CA ALA A 298 8.35 0.44 27.14
C ALA A 298 8.96 -0.95 27.48
N PRO A 299 8.36 -1.70 28.43
CA PRO A 299 8.77 -3.06 28.74
C PRO A 299 8.93 -3.94 27.51
N LEU A 300 9.91 -4.85 27.53
CA LEU A 300 10.20 -5.72 26.37
C LEU A 300 8.99 -6.59 26.01
N GLU A 301 8.29 -7.10 27.01
CA GLU A 301 7.08 -7.92 26.84
C GLU A 301 5.99 -7.17 26.05
N ASP A 302 5.71 -5.92 26.41
CA ASP A 302 4.72 -5.09 25.72
C ASP A 302 5.11 -4.81 24.26
N ARG A 303 6.39 -4.47 24.03
CA ARG A 303 6.92 -4.26 22.68
C ARG A 303 6.80 -5.53 21.83
N GLN A 304 7.15 -6.69 22.39
CA GLN A 304 7.05 -7.98 21.71
C GLN A 304 5.61 -8.37 21.43
N ALA A 305 4.70 -8.19 22.40
CA ALA A 305 3.27 -8.46 22.23
C ALA A 305 2.67 -7.60 21.12
N PHE A 306 3.05 -6.31 21.03
CA PHE A 306 2.60 -5.46 19.94
C PHE A 306 3.18 -5.91 18.59
N LEU A 307 4.49 -6.17 18.52
CA LEU A 307 5.16 -6.58 17.28
C LEU A 307 4.68 -7.95 16.76
N GLU A 308 4.27 -8.87 17.63
CA GLU A 308 3.62 -10.12 17.25
C GLU A 308 2.29 -9.87 16.51
N GLU A 309 1.41 -9.04 17.05
CA GLU A 309 0.14 -8.70 16.38
C GLU A 309 0.40 -7.89 15.10
N PHE A 310 1.31 -6.92 15.17
CA PHE A 310 1.53 -5.94 14.11
C PHE A 310 2.34 -6.47 12.93
N VAL A 311 3.34 -7.32 13.17
CA VAL A 311 4.19 -7.89 12.11
C VAL A 311 3.72 -9.31 11.80
N VAL A 312 3.75 -10.21 12.78
CA VAL A 312 3.52 -11.65 12.53
C VAL A 312 2.08 -11.92 12.09
N ARG A 313 1.09 -11.47 12.88
CA ARG A 313 -0.32 -11.75 12.57
C ARG A 313 -0.86 -10.94 11.41
N ARG A 314 -0.48 -9.68 11.30
CA ARG A 314 -0.84 -8.84 10.16
C ARG A 314 -0.27 -9.39 8.86
N GLU A 315 1.03 -9.73 8.80
CA GLU A 315 1.65 -10.25 7.57
C GLU A 315 1.23 -11.69 7.27
N LEU A 316 0.80 -12.46 8.28
CA LEU A 316 0.10 -13.74 8.05
C LEU A 316 -1.20 -13.55 7.25
N ALA A 317 -1.98 -12.51 7.54
CA ALA A 317 -3.18 -12.20 6.77
C ALA A 317 -2.84 -11.80 5.31
N TRP A 318 -1.79 -10.99 5.12
CA TRP A 318 -1.28 -10.66 3.77
C TRP A 318 -0.80 -11.91 3.01
N ASN A 319 -0.04 -12.78 3.69
CA ASN A 319 0.40 -14.06 3.15
C ASN A 319 -0.80 -14.94 2.73
N PHE A 320 -1.81 -15.06 3.60
CA PHE A 320 -3.00 -15.84 3.31
C PHE A 320 -3.72 -15.34 2.06
N VAL A 321 -4.01 -14.04 1.97
CA VAL A 321 -4.66 -13.44 0.79
C VAL A 321 -3.81 -13.61 -0.47
N ARG A 322 -2.48 -13.50 -0.36
CA ARG A 322 -1.55 -13.65 -1.50
C ARG A 322 -1.55 -15.06 -2.09
N PHE A 323 -1.53 -16.08 -1.24
CA PHE A 323 -1.35 -17.47 -1.68
C PHE A 323 -2.66 -18.25 -1.81
N ILE A 324 -3.78 -17.71 -1.31
CA ILE A 324 -5.09 -18.38 -1.33
C ILE A 324 -6.10 -17.53 -2.13
N PRO A 325 -6.30 -17.78 -3.44
CA PRO A 325 -7.17 -16.94 -4.29
C PRO A 325 -8.63 -16.84 -3.84
N ARG A 326 -9.12 -17.85 -3.12
CA ARG A 326 -10.48 -17.93 -2.58
C ARG A 326 -10.49 -17.68 -1.06
N TYR A 327 -9.68 -16.73 -0.59
CA TYR A 327 -9.46 -16.41 0.83
C TYR A 327 -10.76 -16.08 1.61
N ASP A 328 -11.80 -15.64 0.91
CA ASP A 328 -13.13 -15.30 1.44
C ASP A 328 -14.13 -16.45 1.36
N SER A 329 -13.68 -17.66 1.01
CA SER A 329 -14.52 -18.86 0.91
C SER A 329 -14.29 -19.81 2.08
N LEU A 330 -15.40 -20.36 2.57
CA LEU A 330 -15.42 -21.45 3.53
C LEU A 330 -14.75 -22.76 3.04
N GLU A 331 -14.41 -22.85 1.76
CA GLU A 331 -13.69 -23.99 1.18
C GLU A 331 -12.19 -24.00 1.48
N VAL A 332 -11.60 -22.85 1.81
CA VAL A 332 -10.16 -22.75 2.06
C VAL A 332 -9.81 -22.97 3.54
N CYS A 333 -10.81 -23.15 4.40
CA CYS A 333 -10.59 -23.54 5.79
C CYS A 333 -9.81 -24.87 5.87
N ALA A 334 -9.03 -25.03 6.94
CA ALA A 334 -8.27 -26.25 7.20
C ALA A 334 -9.14 -27.51 7.09
N PRO A 335 -8.61 -28.65 6.60
CA PRO A 335 -9.41 -29.87 6.41
C PRO A 335 -10.15 -30.32 7.68
N CYS A 336 -9.54 -30.18 8.86
CA CYS A 336 -10.21 -30.47 10.14
C CYS A 336 -11.41 -29.55 10.38
N ALA A 337 -11.28 -28.24 10.15
CA ALA A 337 -12.34 -27.25 10.29
C ALA A 337 -13.51 -27.54 9.31
N ARG A 338 -13.20 -27.92 8.07
CA ARG A 338 -14.22 -28.31 7.08
C ARG A 338 -14.96 -29.57 7.50
N ARG A 339 -14.24 -30.60 7.98
CA ARG A 339 -14.85 -31.85 8.45
C ARG A 339 -15.78 -31.60 9.63
N THR A 340 -15.32 -30.91 10.67
CA THR A 340 -16.16 -30.63 11.85
C THR A 340 -17.38 -29.79 11.48
N ARG A 341 -17.22 -28.74 10.67
CA ARG A 341 -18.35 -27.93 10.18
C ARG A 341 -19.38 -28.76 9.42
N ASN A 342 -18.93 -29.71 8.59
CA ASN A 342 -19.83 -30.56 7.81
C ASN A 342 -20.60 -31.54 8.70
N VAL A 343 -19.97 -32.12 9.73
CA VAL A 343 -20.65 -32.96 10.73
C VAL A 343 -21.75 -32.18 11.43
N HIS A 344 -21.43 -30.97 11.92
CA HIS A 344 -22.36 -30.11 12.64
C HIS A 344 -23.30 -29.32 11.71
N ARG A 345 -23.35 -29.60 10.41
CA ARG A 345 -24.17 -28.80 9.47
C ARG A 345 -25.67 -28.94 9.73
N VAL A 346 -26.11 -30.08 10.28
CA VAL A 346 -27.53 -30.38 10.54
C VAL A 346 -27.99 -29.98 11.94
N ASP A 347 -27.07 -29.53 12.81
CA ASP A 347 -27.42 -29.14 14.17
C ASP A 347 -28.47 -28.01 14.16
N PRO A 348 -29.48 -28.05 15.04
CA PRO A 348 -30.44 -26.96 15.13
C PRO A 348 -29.74 -25.66 15.60
N ARG A 349 -30.01 -24.54 14.93
CA ARG A 349 -29.58 -23.20 15.38
C ARG A 349 -30.81 -22.47 15.88
N ALA A 350 -30.76 -21.99 17.12
CA ALA A 350 -31.82 -21.16 17.68
C ALA A 350 -31.20 -20.12 18.62
N PRO A 351 -31.46 -18.82 18.41
CA PRO A 351 -32.16 -18.22 17.26
C PRO A 351 -31.31 -18.23 15.96
N VAL A 352 -31.99 -18.09 14.81
CA VAL A 352 -31.34 -17.79 13.52
C VAL A 352 -31.63 -16.33 13.20
N TYR A 353 -30.57 -15.54 13.03
CA TYR A 353 -30.67 -14.13 12.68
C TYR A 353 -30.53 -13.90 11.18
N THR A 354 -31.30 -12.97 10.67
CA THR A 354 -31.10 -12.34 9.37
C THR A 354 -29.88 -11.39 9.41
N LEU A 355 -29.33 -11.08 8.24
CA LEU A 355 -28.24 -10.08 8.14
C LEU A 355 -28.67 -8.71 8.71
N GLU A 356 -29.92 -8.31 8.47
CA GLU A 356 -30.44 -7.03 8.96
C GLU A 356 -30.57 -6.99 10.48
N GLU A 357 -30.99 -8.09 11.11
CA GLU A 357 -31.01 -8.20 12.58
C GLU A 357 -29.60 -8.07 13.16
N LEU A 358 -28.61 -8.74 12.56
CA LEU A 358 -27.21 -8.62 12.99
C LEU A 358 -26.65 -7.20 12.80
N GLU A 359 -26.89 -6.58 11.65
CA GLU A 359 -26.44 -5.21 11.35
C GLU A 359 -27.04 -4.16 12.29
N GLN A 360 -28.27 -4.37 12.74
CA GLN A 360 -29.00 -3.45 13.64
C GLN A 360 -28.84 -3.83 15.13
N ALA A 361 -27.93 -4.76 15.46
CA ALA A 361 -27.71 -5.25 16.83
C ALA A 361 -29.00 -5.75 17.52
N ARG A 362 -29.87 -6.44 16.76
CA ARG A 362 -31.13 -7.03 17.26
C ARG A 362 -30.96 -8.49 17.67
N THR A 363 -29.89 -8.78 18.41
CA THR A 363 -29.61 -10.10 18.98
C THR A 363 -30.15 -10.22 20.40
N HIS A 364 -30.22 -11.46 20.92
CA HIS A 364 -30.55 -11.73 22.31
C HIS A 364 -29.33 -11.55 23.24
N ASP A 365 -28.13 -11.60 22.67
CA ASP A 365 -26.85 -11.34 23.34
C ASP A 365 -26.60 -9.82 23.33
N PRO A 366 -26.54 -9.14 24.50
CA PRO A 366 -26.56 -7.69 24.63
C PRO A 366 -25.25 -6.96 24.29
#